data_AF-A0A409XBC0-F1
#
_entry.id   AF-A0A409XBC0-F1
#
_cell.length_a   1.000
_cell.length_b   1.000
_cell.length_c   1.000
_cell.angle_alpha   90.00
_cell.angle_beta   90.00
_cell.angle_gamma   90.00
#
_symmetry.space_group_name_H-M   'P 1'
#
loop_
_entity.id
_entity.type
_entity.pdbx_description
1 polymer ?
#
loop_
_entity_poly.entity_id
_entity_poly.type
_entity_poly.pdbx_seq_one_letter_code
_entity_poly.pdbx_strand_id
1 'polypeptide(L)'
;PHSWTKPQVQARSHPNVLAATAWLNNLYTAKSKDNLSSLEGVDLNVPLSYADRFRIRKPGVAWEMHPPHVDGGGIERWEDPTFRRCFEDILNGNWRKHDPFALEFRLNARSSLYGRPGQATVFRTFQGWLALSETAPTQGTLQVFPDVFLSNAYCILRPFFTPTVPIDSEDIFDGKNWKFDTSTPDFPGIIPRHGGFIGPRPKPELHPNLRLGECMTSVPQVRPGDGVFWHCDVVHAVEEEHTGRGESAVMYIPAVPLTPTNQAYVERQAATFLKSACPPDMPQGPGEAGFKGVGGLEDVL
;
A
#
# COMPACT_ATOMS: atom_id res chain seq x y z
N PRO A 1 11.01 -11.38 12.31
CA PRO A 1 10.07 -10.23 12.22
C PRO A 1 9.08 -10.35 13.37
N HIS A 2 8.90 -9.29 14.16
CA HIS A 2 8.01 -9.31 15.32
C HIS A 2 6.60 -8.88 14.93
N SER A 3 5.62 -9.74 15.19
CA SER A 3 4.23 -9.56 14.77
C SER A 3 3.25 -9.74 15.94
N TRP A 4 3.65 -10.47 16.98
CA TRP A 4 2.76 -10.92 18.07
C TRP A 4 3.13 -10.32 19.42
N THR A 5 3.80 -9.17 19.49
CA THR A 5 3.99 -8.53 20.80
C THR A 5 2.64 -8.15 21.41
N LYS A 6 2.51 -8.20 22.74
CA LYS A 6 1.27 -7.78 23.43
C LYS A 6 0.73 -6.43 22.95
N PRO A 7 1.54 -5.36 22.82
CA PRO A 7 1.07 -4.09 22.27
C PRO A 7 0.54 -4.18 20.83
N GLN A 8 1.12 -5.03 19.97
CA GLN A 8 0.62 -5.24 18.61
C GLN A 8 -0.75 -5.93 18.58
N VAL A 9 -0.95 -6.93 19.44
CA VAL A 9 -2.24 -7.63 19.56
C VAL A 9 -3.33 -6.67 20.05
N GLN A 10 -3.03 -5.91 21.11
CA GLN A 10 -3.95 -4.93 21.68
C GLN A 10 -4.27 -3.79 20.70
N ALA A 11 -3.26 -3.22 20.03
CA ALA A 11 -3.48 -2.12 19.11
C ALA A 11 -4.38 -2.52 17.91
N ARG A 12 -4.22 -3.74 17.38
CA ARG A 12 -5.04 -4.23 16.25
C ARG A 12 -6.48 -4.56 16.64
N SER A 13 -6.71 -4.95 17.89
CA SER A 13 -8.05 -5.27 18.42
C SER A 13 -8.72 -4.09 19.11
N HIS A 14 -8.02 -2.98 19.34
CA HIS A 14 -8.56 -1.83 20.05
C HIS A 14 -9.82 -1.26 19.35
N PRO A 15 -10.94 -1.04 20.07
CA PRO A 15 -12.20 -0.59 19.46
C PRO A 15 -12.08 0.65 18.57
N ASN A 16 -11.27 1.64 18.96
CA ASN A 16 -11.06 2.84 18.13
C ASN A 16 -10.35 2.54 16.79
N VAL A 17 -9.41 1.58 16.77
CA VAL A 17 -8.72 1.19 15.54
C VAL A 17 -9.66 0.42 14.62
N LEU A 18 -10.46 -0.49 15.19
CA LEU A 18 -11.50 -1.21 14.44
C LEU A 18 -12.54 -0.24 13.86
N ALA A 19 -13.02 0.73 14.65
CA ALA A 19 -13.97 1.74 14.19
C ALA A 19 -13.38 2.62 13.07
N ALA A 20 -12.12 3.07 13.21
CA ALA A 20 -11.46 3.88 12.19
C ALA A 20 -11.25 3.11 10.88
N THR A 21 -10.81 1.85 10.96
CA THR A 21 -10.59 1.01 9.77
C THR A 21 -11.89 0.61 9.09
N ALA A 22 -12.97 0.35 9.84
CA ALA A 22 -14.31 0.16 9.28
C ALA A 22 -14.81 1.42 8.56
N TRP A 23 -14.62 2.61 9.16
CA TRP A 23 -14.97 3.86 8.51
C TRP A 23 -14.18 4.09 7.20
N LEU A 24 -12.86 3.84 7.22
CA LEU A 24 -12.00 3.92 6.03
C LEU A 24 -12.46 2.95 4.94
N ASN A 25 -12.77 1.70 5.29
CA ASN A 25 -13.26 0.70 4.34
C ASN A 25 -14.50 1.21 3.58
N ASN A 26 -15.42 1.89 4.28
CA ASN A 26 -16.65 2.43 3.70
C ASN A 26 -16.43 3.67 2.79
N LEU A 27 -15.20 4.15 2.62
CA LEU A 27 -14.87 5.09 1.54
C LEU A 27 -14.88 4.42 0.17
N TYR A 28 -14.69 3.09 0.13
CA TYR A 28 -14.88 2.32 -1.09
C TYR A 28 -16.36 2.13 -1.42
N THR A 29 -16.67 2.12 -2.70
CA THR A 29 -18.04 1.90 -3.18
C THR A 29 -18.08 0.81 -4.25
N ALA A 30 -19.23 0.14 -4.36
CA ALA A 30 -19.51 -0.68 -5.52
C ALA A 30 -19.88 0.24 -6.69
N LYS A 31 -19.59 -0.21 -7.92
CA LYS A 31 -19.80 0.58 -9.15
C LYS A 31 -21.25 1.06 -9.33
N SER A 32 -22.22 0.34 -8.73
CA SER A 32 -23.52 0.90 -8.38
C SER A 32 -23.71 0.79 -6.86
N LYS A 33 -24.27 1.82 -6.21
CA LYS A 33 -24.49 1.84 -4.76
C LYS A 33 -25.40 0.69 -4.28
N ASP A 34 -26.28 0.19 -5.15
CA ASP A 34 -27.18 -0.94 -4.87
C ASP A 34 -26.48 -2.31 -4.96
N ASN A 35 -25.24 -2.37 -5.48
CA ASN A 35 -24.54 -3.65 -5.70
C ASN A 35 -23.68 -4.10 -4.52
N LEU A 36 -23.49 -3.32 -3.45
CA LEU A 36 -22.63 -3.80 -2.35
C LEU A 36 -23.22 -5.03 -1.67
N SER A 37 -24.54 -5.06 -1.47
CA SER A 37 -25.28 -6.24 -0.98
C SER A 37 -25.33 -7.41 -1.97
N SER A 38 -24.93 -7.18 -3.24
CA SER A 38 -24.81 -8.25 -4.25
C SER A 38 -23.44 -8.94 -4.22
N LEU A 39 -22.46 -8.38 -3.51
CA LEU A 39 -21.12 -8.96 -3.37
C LEU A 39 -21.12 -9.95 -2.21
N GLU A 40 -21.35 -11.22 -2.52
CA GLU A 40 -21.41 -12.30 -1.54
C GLU A 40 -20.10 -12.39 -0.70
N GLY A 41 -20.25 -12.46 0.63
CA GLY A 41 -19.13 -12.59 1.56
C GLY A 41 -18.30 -11.31 1.75
N VAL A 42 -18.79 -10.15 1.32
CA VAL A 42 -18.12 -8.85 1.50
C VAL A 42 -18.86 -8.01 2.54
N ASP A 43 -18.15 -7.56 3.56
CA ASP A 43 -18.67 -6.58 4.54
C ASP A 43 -17.58 -5.56 4.90
N LEU A 44 -17.80 -4.31 4.51
CA LEU A 44 -16.88 -3.20 4.78
C LEU A 44 -16.91 -2.75 6.25
N ASN A 45 -17.96 -3.08 7.00
CA ASN A 45 -18.11 -2.76 8.42
C ASN A 45 -17.44 -3.79 9.34
N VAL A 46 -16.98 -4.93 8.80
CA VAL A 46 -16.25 -5.95 9.55
C VAL A 46 -14.75 -5.82 9.23
N PRO A 47 -13.98 -5.05 10.02
CA PRO A 47 -12.54 -4.98 9.86
C PRO A 47 -11.88 -6.28 10.30
N LEU A 48 -10.95 -6.76 9.50
CA LEU A 48 -10.13 -7.94 9.76
C LEU A 48 -8.72 -7.54 10.20
N SER A 49 -8.13 -8.31 11.11
CA SER A 49 -6.78 -8.06 11.60
C SER A 49 -5.72 -8.66 10.67
N TYR A 50 -4.81 -7.83 10.18
CA TYR A 50 -3.63 -8.25 9.41
C TYR A 50 -2.35 -8.02 10.23
N ALA A 51 -1.62 -9.09 10.51
CA ALA A 51 -0.41 -9.04 11.31
C ALA A 51 0.79 -8.60 10.48
N ASP A 52 1.31 -7.41 10.81
CA ASP A 52 2.52 -6.85 10.21
C ASP A 52 3.55 -6.47 11.29
N ARG A 53 4.64 -5.86 10.88
CA ARG A 53 5.77 -5.48 11.70
C ARG A 53 5.52 -4.13 12.37
N PHE A 54 6.51 -3.69 13.14
CA PHE A 54 6.68 -2.30 13.53
C PHE A 54 8.02 -1.79 12.96
N ARG A 55 8.21 -0.48 12.97
CA ARG A 55 9.47 0.18 12.60
C ARG A 55 9.89 1.09 13.73
N ILE A 56 11.17 1.04 14.11
CA ILE A 56 11.81 2.03 14.98
C ILE A 56 13.00 2.58 14.21
N ARG A 57 12.92 3.85 13.83
CA ARG A 57 13.96 4.54 13.06
C ARG A 57 14.68 5.55 13.92
N LYS A 58 15.99 5.40 14.09
CA LYS A 58 16.84 6.36 14.80
C LYS A 58 17.20 7.57 13.92
N PRO A 59 17.50 8.74 14.52
CA PRO A 59 18.04 9.90 13.80
C PRO A 59 19.37 9.64 13.09
N GLY A 60 19.68 10.49 12.11
CA GLY A 60 21.02 10.64 11.53
C GLY A 60 21.45 9.61 10.47
N VAL A 61 20.72 8.50 10.31
CA VAL A 61 21.01 7.51 9.26
C VAL A 61 20.07 7.73 8.07
N ALA A 62 20.65 7.96 6.90
CA ALA A 62 19.92 8.03 5.64
C ALA A 62 19.24 6.69 5.33
N TRP A 63 18.03 6.75 4.77
CA TRP A 63 17.19 5.60 4.52
C TRP A 63 16.71 5.57 3.06
N GLU A 64 17.42 4.84 2.22
CA GLU A 64 17.13 4.75 0.78
C GLU A 64 16.27 3.51 0.41
N MET A 65 15.78 2.75 1.40
CA MET A 65 15.14 1.45 1.14
C MET A 65 13.71 1.58 0.58
N HIS A 66 13.04 2.73 0.80
CA HIS A 66 11.64 2.97 0.43
C HIS A 66 11.46 4.28 -0.37
N PRO A 67 12.04 4.38 -1.58
CA PRO A 67 11.74 5.47 -2.51
C PRO A 67 10.27 5.42 -2.96
N PRO A 68 9.76 6.42 -3.70
CA PRO A 68 8.38 6.43 -4.20
C PRO A 68 7.96 5.10 -4.86
N HIS A 69 6.89 4.50 -4.34
CA HIS A 69 6.34 3.24 -4.82
C HIS A 69 4.86 3.08 -4.49
N VAL A 70 4.23 2.08 -5.12
CA VAL A 70 2.89 1.59 -4.79
C VAL A 70 3.00 0.08 -4.52
N ASP A 71 2.38 -0.40 -3.44
CA ASP A 71 2.33 -1.83 -3.10
C ASP A 71 1.07 -2.52 -3.68
N GLY A 72 0.81 -3.76 -3.26
CA GLY A 72 -0.46 -4.44 -3.56
C GLY A 72 -0.59 -4.92 -5.00
N GLY A 73 0.53 -5.12 -5.68
CA GLY A 73 0.63 -5.54 -7.08
C GLY A 73 1.80 -4.82 -7.75
N GLY A 74 2.33 -5.37 -8.83
CA GLY A 74 3.32 -4.71 -9.69
C GLY A 74 2.84 -4.73 -11.13
N ILE A 75 3.44 -5.58 -11.95
CA ILE A 75 3.01 -5.78 -13.34
C ILE A 75 1.57 -6.28 -13.42
N GLU A 76 1.07 -6.91 -12.35
CA GLU A 76 -0.27 -7.45 -12.24
C GLU A 76 -1.36 -6.40 -12.54
N ARG A 77 -1.11 -5.10 -12.34
CA ARG A 77 -2.04 -4.02 -12.72
C ARG A 77 -2.34 -3.98 -14.22
N TRP A 78 -1.43 -4.48 -15.05
CA TRP A 78 -1.62 -4.63 -16.49
C TRP A 78 -1.78 -6.07 -16.91
N GLU A 79 -1.13 -7.02 -16.24
CA GLU A 79 -1.10 -8.43 -16.67
C GLU A 79 -2.36 -9.19 -16.23
N ASP A 80 -2.78 -9.06 -14.96
CA ASP A 80 -3.95 -9.76 -14.44
C ASP A 80 -5.23 -9.22 -15.08
N PRO A 81 -6.06 -10.04 -15.75
CA PRO A 81 -7.27 -9.56 -16.42
C PRO A 81 -8.23 -8.86 -15.47
N THR A 82 -8.34 -9.31 -14.21
CA THR A 82 -9.25 -8.71 -13.22
C THR A 82 -8.69 -7.41 -12.67
N PHE A 83 -7.42 -7.39 -12.25
CA PHE A 83 -6.77 -6.18 -11.73
C PHE A 83 -6.72 -5.08 -12.79
N ARG A 84 -6.48 -5.43 -14.06
CA ARG A 84 -6.51 -4.47 -15.17
C ARG A 84 -7.85 -3.76 -15.29
N ARG A 85 -8.96 -4.42 -14.94
CA ARG A 85 -10.30 -3.82 -14.96
C ARG A 85 -10.50 -2.76 -13.88
N CYS A 86 -9.71 -2.76 -12.80
CA CYS A 86 -9.68 -1.64 -11.86
C CYS A 86 -9.31 -0.31 -12.53
N PHE A 87 -8.67 -0.37 -13.71
CA PHE A 87 -8.22 0.79 -14.46
C PHE A 87 -8.85 0.86 -15.87
N GLU A 88 -9.97 0.17 -16.10
CA GLU A 88 -10.59 0.07 -17.44
C GLU A 88 -11.00 1.43 -18.00
N ASP A 89 -11.51 2.35 -17.17
CA ASP A 89 -11.86 3.70 -17.61
C ASP A 89 -10.64 4.48 -18.10
N ILE A 90 -9.49 4.31 -17.43
CA ILE A 90 -8.21 4.91 -17.82
C ILE A 90 -7.76 4.34 -19.18
N LEU A 91 -7.73 3.02 -19.30
CA LEU A 91 -7.25 2.33 -20.49
C LEU A 91 -8.16 2.53 -21.72
N ASN A 92 -9.44 2.80 -21.51
CA ASN A 92 -10.40 3.17 -22.56
C ASN A 92 -10.38 4.67 -22.91
N GLY A 93 -9.42 5.44 -22.40
CA GLY A 93 -9.27 6.88 -22.67
C GLY A 93 -10.23 7.78 -21.90
N ASN A 94 -11.09 7.22 -21.04
CA ASN A 94 -12.04 7.92 -20.19
C ASN A 94 -11.51 8.13 -18.77
N TRP A 95 -10.20 8.40 -18.61
CA TRP A 95 -9.54 8.47 -17.30
C TRP A 95 -10.23 9.39 -16.30
N ARG A 96 -10.97 10.41 -16.76
CA ARG A 96 -11.76 11.30 -15.90
C ARG A 96 -12.92 10.61 -15.16
N LYS A 97 -13.37 9.45 -15.65
CA LYS A 97 -14.41 8.62 -15.03
C LYS A 97 -13.84 7.60 -14.04
N HIS A 98 -12.51 7.43 -14.01
CA HIS A 98 -11.86 6.48 -13.13
C HIS A 98 -12.18 6.78 -11.66
N ASP A 99 -12.75 5.81 -10.96
CA ASP A 99 -12.96 5.89 -9.52
C ASP A 99 -11.92 5.01 -8.79
N PRO A 100 -10.91 5.59 -8.12
CA PRO A 100 -9.95 4.80 -7.35
C PRO A 100 -10.62 4.00 -6.22
N PHE A 101 -11.78 4.44 -5.72
CA PHE A 101 -12.52 3.81 -4.64
C PHE A 101 -13.52 2.74 -5.11
N ALA A 102 -13.54 2.41 -6.40
CA ALA A 102 -14.34 1.30 -6.91
C ALA A 102 -13.81 -0.06 -6.40
N LEU A 103 -14.69 -0.84 -5.78
CA LEU A 103 -14.32 -2.08 -5.07
C LEU A 103 -14.32 -3.34 -5.95
N GLU A 104 -15.26 -3.45 -6.88
CA GLU A 104 -15.68 -4.71 -7.53
C GLU A 104 -14.52 -5.55 -8.05
N PHE A 105 -13.65 -4.97 -8.88
CA PHE A 105 -12.53 -5.68 -9.48
C PHE A 105 -11.36 -5.90 -8.51
N ARG A 106 -11.26 -5.11 -7.44
CA ARG A 106 -10.19 -5.27 -6.44
C ARG A 106 -10.36 -6.54 -5.61
N LEU A 107 -11.60 -6.98 -5.40
CA LEU A 107 -11.91 -8.16 -4.58
C LEU A 107 -11.31 -9.46 -5.12
N ASN A 108 -11.28 -9.58 -6.46
CA ASN A 108 -10.83 -10.77 -7.17
C ASN A 108 -9.55 -10.53 -7.99
N ALA A 109 -8.95 -9.34 -7.88
CA ALA A 109 -7.68 -9.01 -8.52
C ALA A 109 -6.55 -9.84 -7.91
N ARG A 110 -5.71 -10.41 -8.77
CA ARG A 110 -4.51 -11.12 -8.31
C ARG A 110 -3.34 -10.15 -8.23
N SER A 111 -2.99 -9.73 -7.01
CA SER A 111 -1.83 -8.86 -6.73
C SER A 111 -0.48 -9.61 -6.71
N SER A 112 -0.52 -10.95 -6.84
CA SER A 112 0.65 -11.84 -6.90
C SER A 112 0.41 -12.94 -7.94
N LEU A 113 0.93 -12.73 -9.15
CA LEU A 113 0.91 -13.77 -10.19
C LEU A 113 2.10 -14.72 -10.08
N TYR A 114 3.22 -14.22 -9.56
CA TYR A 114 4.51 -14.91 -9.56
C TYR A 114 4.93 -15.49 -8.20
N GLY A 115 4.07 -15.37 -7.17
CA GLY A 115 4.35 -15.92 -5.84
C GLY A 115 5.62 -15.36 -5.19
N ARG A 116 5.92 -14.07 -5.40
CA ARG A 116 7.16 -13.47 -4.88
C ARG A 116 7.12 -13.40 -3.36
N PRO A 117 8.28 -13.59 -2.69
CA PRO A 117 8.34 -13.45 -1.23
C PRO A 117 8.03 -12.01 -0.80
N GLY A 118 7.37 -11.87 0.36
CA GLY A 118 7.07 -10.58 0.99
C GLY A 118 5.96 -9.77 0.31
N GLN A 119 5.12 -10.41 -0.50
CA GLN A 119 3.88 -9.80 -1.00
C GLN A 119 2.74 -10.02 0.02
N ALA A 120 1.94 -8.98 0.25
CA ALA A 120 0.68 -9.14 0.95
C ALA A 120 -0.30 -9.94 0.07
N THR A 121 -0.94 -10.95 0.64
CA THR A 121 -1.94 -11.81 -0.02
C THR A 121 -3.38 -11.43 0.33
N VAL A 122 -3.56 -10.32 1.06
CA VAL A 122 -4.85 -9.70 1.37
C VAL A 122 -5.11 -8.45 0.52
N PHE A 123 -6.38 -8.15 0.29
CA PHE A 123 -6.82 -6.84 -0.17
C PHE A 123 -6.88 -5.87 1.02
N ARG A 124 -6.07 -4.81 0.95
CA ARG A 124 -6.08 -3.69 1.90
C ARG A 124 -6.73 -2.51 1.18
N THR A 125 -7.79 -1.94 1.74
CA THR A 125 -8.38 -0.69 1.24
C THR A 125 -7.41 0.46 1.47
N PHE A 126 -6.88 0.54 2.69
CA PHE A 126 -5.87 1.48 3.09
C PHE A 126 -4.68 0.75 3.71
N GLN A 127 -3.48 1.14 3.32
CA GLN A 127 -2.33 0.92 4.18
C GLN A 127 -2.41 1.91 5.34
N GLY A 128 -1.72 1.59 6.44
CA GLY A 128 -1.73 2.47 7.59
C GLY A 128 -0.73 2.09 8.66
N TRP A 129 -0.49 3.05 9.55
CA TRP A 129 0.28 2.83 10.75
C TRP A 129 -0.24 3.66 11.92
N LEU A 130 0.04 3.17 13.13
CA LEU A 130 -0.18 3.83 14.40
C LEU A 130 1.15 4.40 14.91
N ALA A 131 1.19 5.69 15.24
CA ALA A 131 2.37 6.34 15.81
C ALA A 131 2.65 5.81 17.22
N LEU A 132 3.91 5.46 17.48
CA LEU A 132 4.42 5.10 18.80
C LEU A 132 5.34 6.19 19.38
N SER A 133 5.74 7.16 18.55
CA SER A 133 6.53 8.31 18.96
C SER A 133 6.01 9.58 18.28
N GLU A 134 6.46 10.72 18.76
CA GLU A 134 6.26 11.99 18.08
C GLU A 134 7.18 12.06 16.86
N THR A 135 6.66 12.43 15.70
CA THR A 135 7.45 12.54 14.46
C THR A 135 6.85 13.62 13.56
N ALA A 136 7.68 14.53 13.06
CA ALA A 136 7.29 15.62 12.16
C ALA A 136 7.91 15.46 10.76
N PRO A 137 7.53 16.28 9.76
CA PRO A 137 8.29 16.39 8.51
C PRO A 137 9.79 16.56 8.77
N THR A 138 10.60 15.98 7.88
CA THR A 138 12.08 15.83 7.94
C THR A 138 12.61 14.92 9.04
N GLN A 139 11.73 14.25 9.80
CA GLN A 139 12.10 13.36 10.90
C GLN A 139 11.95 11.87 10.52
N GLY A 140 12.09 11.56 9.23
CA GLY A 140 12.05 10.19 8.74
C GLY A 140 10.63 9.62 8.62
N THR A 141 9.65 10.50 8.44
CA THR A 141 8.23 10.14 8.37
C THR A 141 7.81 9.64 6.98
N LEU A 142 6.52 9.37 6.79
CA LEU A 142 5.93 8.98 5.51
C LEU A 142 5.81 10.21 4.59
N GLN A 143 6.07 10.03 3.30
CA GLN A 143 5.66 10.95 2.23
C GLN A 143 4.64 10.27 1.32
N VAL A 144 3.70 11.04 0.80
CA VAL A 144 2.70 10.58 -0.18
C VAL A 144 2.64 11.54 -1.36
N PHE A 145 2.30 11.03 -2.54
CA PHE A 145 1.79 11.85 -3.63
C PHE A 145 0.28 12.03 -3.42
N PRO A 146 -0.20 13.21 -3.02
CA PRO A 146 -1.54 13.37 -2.46
C PRO A 146 -2.65 13.49 -3.52
N ASP A 147 -2.50 12.83 -4.68
CA ASP A 147 -3.53 12.74 -5.72
C ASP A 147 -3.51 11.36 -6.38
N VAL A 148 -4.27 10.44 -5.78
CA VAL A 148 -4.37 9.05 -6.25
C VAL A 148 -5.02 8.95 -7.63
N PHE A 149 -5.90 9.86 -7.97
CA PHE A 149 -6.62 9.84 -9.24
C PHE A 149 -5.69 10.19 -10.40
N LEU A 150 -4.93 11.30 -10.27
CA LEU A 150 -3.93 11.68 -11.25
C LEU A 150 -2.76 10.69 -11.29
N SER A 151 -2.28 10.21 -10.14
CA SER A 151 -1.18 9.23 -10.13
C SER A 151 -1.60 7.91 -10.79
N ASN A 152 -2.83 7.44 -10.59
CA ASN A 152 -3.34 6.25 -11.26
C ASN A 152 -3.38 6.46 -12.77
N ALA A 153 -4.01 7.55 -13.23
CA ALA A 153 -4.11 7.87 -14.66
C ALA A 153 -2.72 7.93 -15.32
N TYR A 154 -1.80 8.66 -14.71
CA TYR A 154 -0.45 8.81 -15.22
C TYR A 154 0.32 7.49 -15.23
N CYS A 155 0.41 6.80 -14.09
CA CYS A 155 1.20 5.56 -13.98
C CYS A 155 0.67 4.44 -14.88
N ILE A 156 -0.66 4.27 -14.98
CA ILE A 156 -1.26 3.21 -15.81
C ILE A 156 -1.06 3.46 -17.30
N LEU A 157 -1.13 4.72 -17.74
CA LEU A 157 -0.92 5.08 -19.15
C LEU A 157 0.57 5.18 -19.52
N ARG A 158 1.45 5.44 -18.55
CA ARG A 158 2.88 5.70 -18.78
C ARG A 158 3.59 4.72 -19.72
N PRO A 159 3.35 3.38 -19.67
CA PRO A 159 3.97 2.42 -20.59
C PRO A 159 3.65 2.67 -22.07
N PHE A 160 2.55 3.36 -22.38
CA PHE A 160 2.08 3.57 -23.75
C PHE A 160 2.45 4.94 -24.34
N PHE A 161 3.20 5.77 -23.61
CA PHE A 161 3.60 7.11 -24.05
C PHE A 161 5.11 7.28 -23.98
N THR A 162 5.74 7.52 -25.12
CA THR A 162 7.20 7.75 -25.22
C THR A 162 7.46 9.25 -25.38
N PRO A 163 8.43 9.84 -24.66
CA PRO A 163 8.79 11.24 -24.86
C PRO A 163 9.42 11.45 -26.24
N THR A 164 9.10 12.58 -26.88
CA THR A 164 9.70 13.01 -28.16
C THR A 164 10.81 14.04 -27.99
N VAL A 165 11.08 14.42 -26.74
CA VAL A 165 12.18 15.30 -26.30
C VAL A 165 12.97 14.61 -25.19
N PRO A 166 14.20 15.03 -24.90
CA PRO A 166 14.94 14.52 -23.74
C PRO A 166 14.15 14.68 -22.43
N ILE A 167 14.30 13.72 -21.49
CA ILE A 167 13.57 13.69 -20.21
C ILE A 167 13.90 14.91 -19.33
N ASP A 168 15.10 15.45 -19.45
CA ASP A 168 15.60 16.64 -18.73
C ASP A 168 15.26 17.97 -19.42
N SER A 169 14.55 17.94 -20.55
CA SER A 169 14.08 19.14 -21.23
C SER A 169 12.96 19.84 -20.43
N GLU A 170 12.97 21.17 -20.37
CA GLU A 170 11.85 21.95 -19.80
C GLU A 170 10.52 21.68 -20.52
N ASP A 171 10.59 21.29 -21.80
CA ASP A 171 9.45 20.96 -22.65
C ASP A 171 8.81 19.58 -22.33
N ILE A 172 9.41 18.77 -21.43
CA ILE A 172 8.91 17.43 -21.09
C ILE A 172 7.50 17.46 -20.46
N PHE A 173 7.10 18.60 -19.92
CA PHE A 173 5.79 18.78 -19.28
C PHE A 173 4.65 19.03 -20.28
N ASP A 174 4.96 19.36 -21.53
CA ASP A 174 3.95 19.58 -22.56
C ASP A 174 3.52 18.24 -23.16
N GLY A 175 2.21 17.96 -23.10
CA GLY A 175 1.61 16.74 -23.65
C GLY A 175 1.87 16.53 -25.15
N LYS A 176 2.16 17.59 -25.93
CA LYS A 176 2.52 17.46 -27.35
C LYS A 176 3.86 16.73 -27.56
N ASN A 177 4.70 16.70 -26.53
CA ASN A 177 6.02 16.06 -26.57
C ASN A 177 5.98 14.60 -26.10
N TRP A 178 4.79 14.00 -26.12
CA TRP A 178 4.57 12.60 -25.82
C TRP A 178 3.81 11.96 -26.98
N LYS A 179 4.33 10.86 -27.50
CA LYS A 179 3.67 10.08 -28.56
C LYS A 179 3.14 8.77 -27.99
N PHE A 180 1.96 8.36 -28.44
CA PHE A 180 1.47 7.00 -28.17
C PHE A 180 2.36 5.98 -28.88
N ASP A 181 2.88 5.02 -28.14
CA ASP A 181 3.87 4.06 -28.60
C ASP A 181 3.72 2.73 -27.87
N THR A 182 3.37 1.68 -28.61
CA THR A 182 3.23 0.30 -28.08
C THR A 182 4.26 -0.64 -28.71
N SER A 183 5.33 -0.10 -29.29
CA SER A 183 6.34 -0.89 -30.01
C SER A 183 7.32 -1.60 -29.09
N THR A 184 7.36 -1.23 -27.81
CA THR A 184 8.26 -1.82 -26.80
C THR A 184 7.46 -2.57 -25.73
N PRO A 185 8.07 -3.59 -25.08
CA PRO A 185 7.48 -4.28 -23.95
C PRO A 185 7.76 -3.56 -22.62
N ASP A 186 8.17 -2.30 -22.63
CA ASP A 186 8.69 -1.61 -21.45
C ASP A 186 7.56 -1.09 -20.56
N PHE A 187 7.66 -1.38 -19.26
CA PHE A 187 6.78 -0.84 -18.22
C PHE A 187 7.61 -0.01 -17.24
N PRO A 188 7.70 1.33 -17.43
CA PRO A 188 8.53 2.19 -16.59
C PRO A 188 8.21 2.02 -15.09
N GLY A 189 9.24 1.81 -14.28
CA GLY A 189 9.11 1.64 -12.82
C GLY A 189 8.67 0.23 -12.39
N ILE A 190 8.49 -0.71 -13.32
CA ILE A 190 8.33 -2.13 -13.05
C ILE A 190 9.67 -2.83 -13.25
N ILE A 191 10.13 -3.58 -12.24
CA ILE A 191 11.49 -4.12 -12.18
C ILE A 191 11.44 -5.64 -11.96
N PRO A 192 12.07 -6.45 -12.82
CA PRO A 192 12.21 -7.89 -12.58
C PRO A 192 12.95 -8.17 -11.27
N ARG A 193 12.35 -8.98 -10.40
CA ARG A 193 12.94 -9.35 -9.11
C ARG A 193 12.33 -10.64 -8.56
N HIS A 194 13.17 -11.54 -8.04
CA HIS A 194 12.75 -12.80 -7.40
C HIS A 194 11.77 -13.63 -8.25
N GLY A 195 12.02 -13.76 -9.56
CA GLY A 195 11.19 -14.57 -10.47
C GLY A 195 9.86 -13.93 -10.90
N GLY A 196 9.60 -12.67 -10.53
CA GLY A 196 8.46 -11.89 -11.02
C GLY A 196 8.84 -10.41 -11.10
N PHE A 197 7.90 -9.50 -10.80
CA PHE A 197 8.11 -8.06 -10.93
C PHE A 197 7.71 -7.26 -9.68
N ILE A 198 8.53 -6.31 -9.24
CA ILE A 198 8.20 -5.30 -8.23
C ILE A 198 7.82 -3.95 -8.88
N GLY A 199 7.20 -3.09 -8.09
CA GLY A 199 6.75 -1.76 -8.50
C GLY A 199 5.23 -1.67 -8.43
N PRO A 200 4.60 -0.63 -8.98
CA PRO A 200 5.22 0.55 -9.59
C PRO A 200 6.19 1.30 -8.68
N ARG A 201 7.37 1.67 -9.20
CA ARG A 201 8.37 2.51 -8.52
C ARG A 201 8.68 3.75 -9.36
N PRO A 202 7.85 4.80 -9.29
CA PRO A 202 8.08 6.00 -10.05
C PRO A 202 9.38 6.69 -9.61
N LYS A 203 10.06 7.31 -10.58
CA LYS A 203 11.30 8.07 -10.40
C LYS A 203 11.29 9.25 -11.39
N PRO A 204 11.99 10.36 -11.13
CA PRO A 204 12.02 11.50 -12.05
C PRO A 204 12.36 11.12 -13.50
N GLU A 205 13.29 10.19 -13.70
CA GLU A 205 13.77 9.80 -15.04
C GLU A 205 12.73 8.95 -15.79
N LEU A 206 11.84 8.29 -15.05
CA LEU A 206 10.83 7.38 -15.60
C LEU A 206 9.44 8.03 -15.65
N HIS A 207 9.17 8.98 -14.75
CA HIS A 207 7.87 9.58 -14.46
C HIS A 207 8.00 11.10 -14.21
N PRO A 208 8.58 11.86 -15.14
CA PRO A 208 8.94 13.27 -14.91
C PRO A 208 7.73 14.14 -14.54
N ASN A 209 6.55 13.88 -15.12
CA ASN A 209 5.34 14.69 -14.87
C ASN A 209 4.73 14.48 -13.48
N LEU A 210 5.16 13.45 -12.73
CA LEU A 210 4.81 13.34 -11.31
C LEU A 210 5.57 14.35 -10.45
N ARG A 211 6.65 14.96 -10.96
CA ARG A 211 7.46 15.97 -10.26
C ARG A 211 7.71 15.59 -8.80
N LEU A 212 8.20 14.36 -8.59
CA LEU A 212 8.23 13.73 -7.27
C LEU A 212 9.00 14.57 -6.23
N GLY A 213 10.05 15.29 -6.64
CA GLY A 213 10.79 16.19 -5.73
C GLY A 213 9.99 17.40 -5.25
N GLU A 214 8.89 17.76 -5.91
CA GLU A 214 8.05 18.91 -5.59
C GLU A 214 6.67 18.51 -5.06
N CYS A 215 6.14 17.37 -5.50
CA CYS A 215 4.77 16.97 -5.22
C CYS A 215 4.64 15.91 -4.11
N MET A 216 5.73 15.24 -3.73
CA MET A 216 5.71 14.34 -2.57
C MET A 216 5.57 15.17 -1.28
N THR A 217 4.52 14.88 -0.51
CA THR A 217 4.18 15.63 0.69
C THR A 217 4.39 14.76 1.93
N SER A 218 5.19 15.23 2.87
CA SER A 218 5.35 14.58 4.18
C SER A 218 4.07 14.66 4.99
N VAL A 219 3.75 13.59 5.71
CA VAL A 219 2.62 13.62 6.65
C VAL A 219 2.87 14.68 7.72
N PRO A 220 1.80 15.31 8.27
CA PRO A 220 1.95 16.30 9.32
C PRO A 220 2.58 15.68 10.58
N GLN A 221 2.92 16.53 11.54
CA GLN A 221 3.40 16.07 12.84
C GLN A 221 2.37 15.13 13.48
N VAL A 222 2.83 13.95 13.87
CA VAL A 222 2.06 12.94 14.59
C VAL A 222 2.58 12.79 16.01
N ARG A 223 1.71 12.34 16.91
CA ARG A 223 1.98 12.00 18.30
C ARG A 223 1.62 10.54 18.57
N PRO A 224 2.15 9.93 19.64
CA PRO A 224 1.75 8.57 20.02
C PRO A 224 0.22 8.42 20.10
N GLY A 225 -0.32 7.43 19.40
CA GLY A 225 -1.76 7.19 19.28
C GLY A 225 -2.41 7.73 18.01
N ASP A 226 -1.76 8.63 17.26
CA ASP A 226 -2.26 9.08 15.96
C ASP A 226 -2.16 7.96 14.91
N GLY A 227 -3.21 7.81 14.11
CA GLY A 227 -3.25 6.87 12.98
C GLY A 227 -3.13 7.59 11.65
N VAL A 228 -2.25 7.11 10.77
CA VAL A 228 -2.07 7.63 9.41
C VAL A 228 -2.40 6.56 8.40
N PHE A 229 -3.23 6.89 7.41
CA PHE A 229 -3.75 5.96 6.42
C PHE A 229 -3.64 6.55 5.01
N TRP A 230 -3.34 5.71 4.03
CA TRP A 230 -3.31 6.09 2.61
C TRP A 230 -3.92 4.98 1.75
N HIS A 231 -4.66 5.40 0.72
CA HIS A 231 -5.35 4.49 -0.20
C HIS A 231 -4.33 3.51 -0.85
N CYS A 232 -4.75 2.28 -1.13
CA CYS A 232 -3.85 1.21 -1.58
C CYS A 232 -3.04 1.49 -2.86
N ASP A 233 -3.54 2.39 -3.73
CA ASP A 233 -2.82 2.85 -4.93
C ASP A 233 -2.04 4.17 -4.78
N VAL A 234 -2.01 4.78 -3.59
CA VAL A 234 -1.25 6.02 -3.39
C VAL A 234 0.25 5.75 -3.50
N VAL A 235 0.92 6.53 -4.36
CA VAL A 235 2.38 6.57 -4.40
C VAL A 235 2.88 7.12 -3.08
N HIS A 236 3.74 6.37 -2.41
CA HIS A 236 4.28 6.74 -1.12
C HIS A 236 5.76 6.38 -0.99
N ALA A 237 6.44 7.07 -0.07
CA ALA A 237 7.85 6.89 0.23
C ALA A 237 8.09 7.10 1.72
N VAL A 238 9.27 6.74 2.20
CA VAL A 238 9.76 7.18 3.51
C VAL A 238 10.78 8.28 3.24
N GLU A 239 10.73 9.38 4.00
CA GLU A 239 11.74 10.44 3.88
C GLU A 239 13.16 9.86 3.97
N GLU A 240 14.04 10.29 3.08
CA GLU A 240 15.41 9.75 3.07
C GLU A 240 16.18 10.14 4.33
N GLU A 241 16.00 11.37 4.82
CA GLU A 241 16.66 11.87 6.02
C GLU A 241 15.80 11.74 7.29
N HIS A 242 16.47 11.75 8.44
CA HIS A 242 15.84 11.92 9.74
C HIS A 242 16.71 12.89 10.57
N THR A 243 16.35 14.18 10.53
CA THR A 243 17.06 15.28 11.21
C THR A 243 16.50 15.63 12.60
N GLY A 244 15.45 14.93 13.03
CA GLY A 244 14.88 14.96 14.37
C GLY A 244 15.81 14.45 15.47
N ARG A 245 15.36 14.56 16.73
CA ARG A 245 16.14 14.17 17.92
C ARG A 245 15.67 12.86 18.57
N GLY A 246 14.44 12.44 18.29
CA GLY A 246 13.81 11.24 18.86
C GLY A 246 13.76 10.09 17.85
N GLU A 247 13.30 8.92 18.29
CA GLU A 247 13.02 7.83 17.35
C GLU A 247 11.72 8.12 16.57
N SER A 248 11.67 7.73 15.30
CA SER A 248 10.43 7.62 14.51
C SER A 248 9.94 6.18 14.62
N ALA A 249 8.99 5.92 15.51
CA ALA A 249 8.47 4.60 15.81
C ALA A 249 7.01 4.46 15.41
N VAL A 250 6.68 3.42 14.65
CA VAL A 250 5.33 3.15 14.15
C VAL A 250 5.01 1.67 14.16
N MET A 251 3.73 1.34 14.27
CA MET A 251 3.20 -0.01 14.10
C MET A 251 2.34 -0.08 12.85
N TYR A 252 2.63 -1.01 11.94
CA TYR A 252 1.84 -1.15 10.71
C TYR A 252 0.50 -1.85 11.00
N ILE A 253 -0.60 -1.14 10.72
CA ILE A 253 -1.98 -1.59 10.90
C ILE A 253 -2.80 -1.05 9.71
N PRO A 254 -3.03 -1.87 8.67
CA PRO A 254 -3.85 -1.46 7.53
C PRO A 254 -5.35 -1.56 7.83
N ALA A 255 -6.17 -0.99 6.95
CA ALA A 255 -7.60 -1.29 6.90
C ALA A 255 -7.83 -2.47 5.94
N VAL A 256 -8.39 -3.55 6.48
CA VAL A 256 -8.67 -4.80 5.75
C VAL A 256 -10.15 -5.13 5.95
N PRO A 257 -11.02 -5.01 4.94
CA PRO A 257 -12.42 -5.39 5.09
C PRO A 257 -12.61 -6.91 5.05
N LEU A 258 -13.77 -7.38 5.53
CA LEU A 258 -14.21 -8.75 5.32
C LEU A 258 -14.48 -8.96 3.82
N THR A 259 -13.75 -9.91 3.24
CA THR A 259 -13.95 -10.45 1.90
C THR A 259 -13.62 -11.94 1.96
N PRO A 260 -14.07 -12.77 1.01
CA PRO A 260 -13.72 -14.21 1.01
C PRO A 260 -12.21 -14.44 1.02
N THR A 261 -11.46 -13.67 0.22
CA THR A 261 -9.98 -13.74 0.14
C THR A 261 -9.32 -13.35 1.46
N ASN A 262 -9.77 -12.25 2.07
CA ASN A 262 -9.19 -11.76 3.32
C ASN A 262 -9.51 -12.68 4.49
N GLN A 263 -10.73 -13.20 4.57
CA GLN A 263 -11.13 -14.17 5.58
C GLN A 263 -10.27 -15.43 5.50
N ALA A 264 -10.11 -16.00 4.30
CA ALA A 264 -9.28 -17.20 4.11
C ALA A 264 -7.82 -16.97 4.55
N TYR A 265 -7.27 -15.76 4.35
CA TYR A 265 -5.95 -15.41 4.89
C TYR A 265 -5.95 -15.35 6.42
N VAL A 266 -6.92 -14.64 7.01
CA VAL A 266 -6.99 -14.45 8.46
C VAL A 266 -7.18 -15.77 9.21
N GLU A 267 -7.89 -16.74 8.64
CA GLU A 267 -7.99 -18.10 9.20
C GLU A 267 -6.61 -18.78 9.30
N ARG A 268 -5.77 -18.67 8.27
CA ARG A 268 -4.39 -19.17 8.30
C ARG A 268 -3.52 -18.39 9.28
N GLN A 269 -3.69 -17.07 9.35
CA GLN A 269 -2.99 -16.22 10.30
C GLN A 269 -3.38 -16.54 11.75
N ALA A 270 -4.64 -16.84 12.03
CA ALA A 270 -5.09 -17.24 13.36
C ALA A 270 -4.37 -18.53 13.81
N ALA A 271 -4.20 -19.49 12.90
CA ALA A 271 -3.46 -20.71 13.19
C ALA A 271 -1.97 -20.46 13.52
N THR A 272 -1.33 -19.45 12.91
CA THR A 272 0.05 -19.07 13.25
C THR A 272 0.12 -18.26 14.54
N PHE A 273 -0.84 -17.37 14.80
CA PHE A 273 -0.96 -16.61 16.04
C PHE A 273 -1.05 -17.51 17.27
N LEU A 274 -1.92 -18.53 17.24
CA LEU A 274 -2.09 -19.49 18.34
C LEU A 274 -0.81 -20.29 18.68
N LYS A 275 0.13 -20.36 17.73
CA LYS A 275 1.43 -21.02 17.89
C LYS A 275 2.58 -20.02 18.04
N SER A 276 2.27 -18.72 18.05
CA SER A 276 3.24 -17.63 17.95
C SER A 276 4.25 -17.81 16.80
N ALA A 277 3.84 -18.45 15.70
CA ALA A 277 4.66 -18.67 14.51
C ALA A 277 4.59 -17.45 13.58
N CYS A 278 5.54 -17.26 12.66
CA CYS A 278 5.49 -16.15 11.71
C CYS A 278 4.14 -16.10 10.96
N PRO A 279 3.52 -14.91 10.76
CA PRO A 279 2.37 -14.79 9.87
C PRO A 279 2.67 -15.33 8.47
N PRO A 280 1.67 -15.83 7.71
CA PRO A 280 1.92 -16.45 6.40
C PRO A 280 2.66 -15.56 5.40
N ASP A 281 2.37 -14.25 5.38
CA ASP A 281 3.00 -13.29 4.44
C ASP A 281 4.36 -12.76 4.91
N MET A 282 4.79 -13.11 6.12
CA MET A 282 6.08 -12.68 6.67
C MET A 282 7.20 -13.65 6.27
N PRO A 283 8.47 -13.20 6.28
CA PRO A 283 9.62 -14.11 6.22
C PRO A 283 9.51 -15.22 7.27
N GLN A 284 9.50 -16.47 6.81
CA GLN A 284 9.35 -17.64 7.68
C GLN A 284 10.63 -17.90 8.49
N GLY A 285 10.46 -18.41 9.71
CA GLY A 285 11.54 -18.60 10.67
C GLY A 285 11.03 -19.20 11.99
N PRO A 286 11.79 -19.12 13.08
CA PRO A 286 11.45 -19.74 14.36
C PRO A 286 10.21 -19.15 15.05
N GLY A 287 9.66 -18.04 14.54
CA GLY A 287 8.54 -17.34 15.18
C GLY A 287 8.95 -16.68 16.50
N GLU A 288 7.97 -16.48 17.37
CA GLU A 288 8.11 -15.74 18.64
C GLU A 288 7.77 -16.63 19.86
N ALA A 289 7.41 -17.90 19.68
CA ALA A 289 6.93 -18.79 20.75
C ALA A 289 7.85 -18.89 21.99
N GLY A 290 9.16 -18.70 21.82
CA GLY A 290 10.12 -18.70 22.93
C GLY A 290 10.35 -17.34 23.60
N PHE A 291 9.72 -16.27 23.14
CA PHE A 291 9.95 -14.91 23.66
C PHE A 291 9.11 -14.64 24.90
N LYS A 292 9.65 -13.81 25.80
CA LYS A 292 8.90 -13.30 26.96
C LYS A 292 8.00 -12.16 26.50
N GLY A 293 6.73 -12.16 26.91
CA GLY A 293 5.79 -11.09 26.61
C GLY A 293 5.19 -11.13 25.19
N VAL A 294 5.22 -12.30 24.54
CA VAL A 294 4.38 -12.54 23.37
C VAL A 294 2.93 -12.44 23.77
N GLY A 295 2.15 -11.73 22.96
CA GLY A 295 0.73 -11.56 23.15
C GLY A 295 -0.05 -12.82 22.79
N GLY A 296 -1.06 -13.13 23.59
CA GLY A 296 -1.94 -14.26 23.42
C GLY A 296 -3.39 -13.86 23.19
N LEU A 297 -4.31 -14.84 23.24
CA LEU A 297 -5.75 -14.60 23.12
C LEU A 297 -6.27 -13.67 24.22
N GLU A 298 -5.66 -13.72 25.39
CA GLU A 298 -5.96 -12.87 26.54
C GLU A 298 -5.62 -11.39 26.33
N ASP A 299 -4.86 -11.05 25.29
CA ASP A 299 -4.50 -9.68 24.94
C ASP A 299 -5.38 -9.08 23.81
N VAL A 300 -6.36 -9.85 23.31
CA VAL A 300 -7.37 -9.33 22.38
C VAL A 300 -8.40 -8.53 23.17
N LEU A 301 -8.62 -7.28 22.78
CA LEU A 301 -9.55 -6.33 23.42
C LEU A 301 -11.00 -6.48 22.94
#